data_AF-A0A2E0TLL7-F1
#
_entry.id   AF-A0A2E0TLL7-F1
#
_cell.length_a   1.000
_cell.length_b   1.000
_cell.length_c   1.000
_cell.angle_alpha   90.00
_cell.angle_beta   90.00
_cell.angle_gamma   90.00
#
_symmetry.space_group_name_H-M   'P 1'
#
loop_
_entity.id
_entity.type
_entity.pdbx_description
1 polymer ?
#
loop_
_entity_poly.entity_id
_entity_poly.type
_entity_poly.pdbx_seq_one_letter_code
_entity_poly.pdbx_strand_id
1 'polypeptide(L)'
;MARPLLLEGCVALPRGSGALREVFRAHGARVSQSAEQGAALVVRFEAHASRLGELRRALEAQGVELSGGARRAADALAEELGDEAVLGLLHLTIVDA
;
A
#
# COMPACT_ATOMS: atom_id res chain seq x y z
N MET A 1 -8.78 0.80 -18.38
CA MET A 1 -8.44 2.06 -17.66
C MET A 1 -8.18 1.68 -16.23
N ALA A 2 -7.04 2.05 -15.65
CA ALA A 2 -6.70 1.62 -14.29
C ALA A 2 -7.57 2.35 -13.24
N ARG A 3 -8.06 1.62 -12.24
CA ARG A 3 -8.92 2.15 -11.18
C ARG A 3 -8.07 2.74 -10.04
N PRO A 4 -8.44 3.91 -9.47
CA PRO A 4 -7.71 4.49 -8.35
C PRO A 4 -8.04 3.78 -7.04
N LEU A 5 -7.03 3.51 -6.21
CA LEU A 5 -7.16 3.01 -4.85
C LEU A 5 -6.38 3.90 -3.88
N LEU A 6 -7.03 4.35 -2.82
CA LEU A 6 -6.37 5.04 -1.70
C LEU A 6 -6.29 4.09 -0.50
N LEU A 7 -5.07 3.84 -0.04
CA LEU A 7 -4.80 3.13 1.20
C LEU A 7 -4.20 4.13 2.19
N GLU A 8 -4.78 4.20 3.39
CA GLU A 8 -4.31 5.08 4.46
C GLU A 8 -4.04 4.24 5.70
N GLY A 9 -2.99 4.59 6.45
CA GLY A 9 -2.64 3.89 7.67
C GLY A 9 -1.53 4.58 8.46
N CYS A 10 -1.05 3.92 9.50
CA CYS A 10 0.15 4.32 10.22
C CYS A 10 1.17 3.19 10.24
N VAL A 11 2.43 3.54 10.53
CA VAL A 11 3.51 2.57 10.64
C VAL A 11 4.57 3.06 11.61
N ALA A 12 5.03 2.16 12.47
CA ALA A 12 6.23 2.37 13.30
C ALA A 12 7.45 1.87 12.51
N LEU A 13 8.05 2.72 11.68
CA LEU A 13 9.25 2.39 10.90
C LEU A 13 10.37 3.40 11.15
N PRO A 14 11.64 2.93 11.21
CA PRO A 14 12.77 3.83 11.10
C PRO A 14 12.68 4.58 9.76
N ARG A 15 12.89 5.90 9.78
CA ARG A 15 12.93 6.74 8.57
C ARG A 15 13.90 6.18 7.54
N GLY A 16 13.54 6.25 6.27
CA GLY A 16 14.37 5.74 5.18
C GLY A 16 14.46 4.21 5.07
N SER A 17 13.60 3.44 5.75
CA SER A 17 13.61 1.99 5.56
C SER A 17 13.17 1.62 4.13
N GLY A 18 14.06 0.99 3.36
CA GLY A 18 13.75 0.44 2.04
C GLY A 18 12.76 -0.74 2.08
N ALA A 19 12.48 -1.27 3.28
CA ALA A 19 11.69 -2.47 3.53
C ALA A 19 10.30 -2.43 2.87
N LEU A 20 9.59 -1.29 2.93
CA LEU A 20 8.29 -1.17 2.29
C LEU A 20 8.37 -1.34 0.77
N ARG A 21 9.38 -0.76 0.11
CA ARG A 21 9.53 -0.91 -1.35
C ARG A 21 9.79 -2.35 -1.76
N GLU A 22 10.54 -3.09 -0.95
CA GLU A 22 10.78 -4.52 -1.18
C GLU A 22 9.50 -5.33 -1.05
N VAL A 23 8.65 -5.00 -0.06
CA VAL A 23 7.33 -5.62 0.12
C VAL A 23 6.44 -5.41 -1.11
N PHE A 24 6.36 -4.17 -1.62
CA PHE A 24 5.61 -3.89 -2.86
C PHE A 24 6.13 -4.74 -4.02
N ARG A 25 7.44 -4.75 -4.25
CA ARG A 25 8.05 -5.50 -5.35
C ARG A 25 7.81 -7.01 -5.24
N ALA A 26 7.97 -7.58 -4.04
CA ALA A 26 7.77 -9.01 -3.79
C ALA A 26 6.33 -9.45 -4.08
N HIS A 27 5.36 -8.56 -3.89
CA HIS A 27 3.94 -8.82 -4.12
C HIS A 27 3.43 -8.30 -5.48
N GLY A 28 4.35 -8.11 -6.44
CA GLY A 28 4.01 -7.77 -7.82
C GLY A 28 3.51 -6.35 -8.01
N ALA A 29 3.70 -5.47 -7.03
CA ALA A 29 3.38 -4.07 -7.13
C ALA A 29 4.60 -3.27 -7.59
N ARG A 30 4.41 -2.43 -8.60
CA ARG A 30 5.44 -1.53 -9.11
C ARG A 30 5.30 -0.17 -8.47
N VAL A 31 6.27 0.20 -7.62
CA VAL A 31 6.36 1.56 -7.06
C VAL A 31 6.87 2.52 -8.13
N SER A 32 6.08 3.54 -8.45
CA SER A 32 6.44 4.60 -9.40
C SER A 32 6.98 5.85 -8.71
N GLN A 33 6.52 6.12 -7.48
CA GLN A 33 6.97 7.26 -6.68
C GLN A 33 6.91 6.90 -5.21
N SER A 34 7.88 7.37 -4.43
CA SER A 34 7.79 7.35 -2.97
C SER A 34 8.46 8.60 -2.42
N ALA A 35 7.76 9.29 -1.51
CA ALA A 35 8.20 10.54 -0.90
C ALA A 35 7.95 10.48 0.61
N GLU A 36 8.95 10.88 1.38
CA GLU A 36 8.85 11.06 2.84
C GLU A 36 8.75 12.57 3.11
N GLN A 37 7.72 13.00 3.82
CA GLN A 37 7.47 14.40 4.18
C GLN A 37 7.15 14.48 5.68
N GLY A 38 8.17 14.81 6.48
CA GLY A 38 8.03 14.89 7.93
C GLY A 38 7.67 13.54 8.54
N ALA A 39 6.45 13.44 9.08
CA ALA A 39 5.89 12.21 9.65
C ALA A 39 4.98 11.46 8.67
N ALA A 40 5.06 11.73 7.36
CA ALA A 40 4.26 11.04 6.35
C ALA A 40 5.15 10.35 5.32
N LEU A 41 4.77 9.15 4.92
CA LEU A 41 5.32 8.42 3.78
C LEU A 41 4.21 8.19 2.76
N VAL A 42 4.42 8.70 1.55
CA VAL A 42 3.48 8.55 0.44
C VAL A 42 4.11 7.69 -0.64
N VAL A 43 3.43 6.62 -1.03
CA VAL A 43 3.88 5.65 -2.06
C VAL A 43 2.83 5.53 -3.14
N ARG A 44 3.22 5.81 -4.39
CA ARG A 44 2.41 5.53 -5.58
C ARG A 44 2.84 4.21 -6.17
N PHE A 45 1.88 3.33 -6.41
CA PHE A 45 2.15 2.00 -6.94
C PHE A 45 1.11 1.57 -7.96
N GLU A 46 1.49 0.62 -8.78
CA GLU A 46 0.59 -0.12 -9.67
C GLU A 46 0.60 -1.57 -9.26
N ALA A 47 -0.57 -2.20 -9.15
CA ALA A 47 -0.69 -3.61 -8.79
C ALA A 47 -1.91 -4.24 -9.48
N HIS A 48 -1.95 -5.55 -9.61
CA HIS A 48 -3.16 -6.26 -10.04
C HIS A 48 -4.15 -6.38 -8.88
N ALA A 49 -5.44 -6.17 -9.15
CA ALA A 49 -6.51 -6.26 -8.15
C ALA A 49 -6.50 -7.60 -7.40
N SER A 50 -6.26 -8.69 -8.13
CA SER A 50 -6.11 -10.08 -7.63
C SER A 50 -5.05 -10.22 -6.53
N ARG A 51 -4.04 -9.35 -6.51
CA ARG A 51 -2.91 -9.38 -5.58
C ARG A 51 -3.00 -8.36 -4.45
N LEU A 52 -4.02 -7.48 -4.46
CA LEU A 52 -4.17 -6.45 -3.44
C LEU A 52 -4.32 -7.04 -2.03
N GLY A 53 -5.05 -8.15 -1.89
CA GLY A 53 -5.20 -8.82 -0.60
C GLY A 53 -3.90 -9.41 -0.05
N GLU A 54 -2.99 -9.88 -0.92
CA GLU A 54 -1.65 -10.34 -0.52
C GLU A 54 -0.77 -9.16 -0.11
N LEU A 55 -0.71 -8.12 -0.95
CA LEU A 55 0.04 -6.91 -0.68
C LEU A 55 -0.39 -6.27 0.65
N ARG A 56 -1.71 -6.19 0.89
CA ARG A 56 -2.28 -5.67 2.14
C ARG A 56 -1.78 -6.44 3.36
N ARG A 57 -1.89 -7.78 3.33
CA ARG A 57 -1.42 -8.64 4.42
C ARG A 57 0.08 -8.52 4.65
N ALA A 58 0.84 -8.38 3.58
CA ALA A 58 2.29 -8.19 3.67
C ALA A 58 2.65 -6.84 4.30
N LEU A 59 1.95 -5.75 3.96
CA LEU A 59 2.11 -4.46 4.62
C LEU A 59 1.77 -4.56 6.11
N GLU A 60 0.65 -5.20 6.46
CA GLU A 60 0.24 -5.44 7.85
C GLU A 60 1.30 -6.26 8.62
N ALA A 61 1.92 -7.26 7.99
CA ALA A 61 3.00 -8.06 8.59
C ALA A 61 4.29 -7.26 8.82
N GLN A 62 4.48 -6.12 8.14
CA GLN A 62 5.57 -5.17 8.39
C GLN A 62 5.23 -4.12 9.45
N GLY A 63 4.09 -4.27 10.14
CA GLY A 63 3.63 -3.31 11.15
C GLY A 63 2.87 -2.11 10.60
N VAL A 64 2.40 -2.17 9.34
CA VAL A 64 1.50 -1.15 8.79
C VAL A 64 0.08 -1.40 9.27
N GLU A 65 -0.48 -0.47 10.03
CA GLU A 65 -1.88 -0.50 10.44
C GLU A 65 -2.72 0.31 9.45
N LEU A 66 -3.44 -0.38 8.57
CA LEU A 66 -4.35 0.27 7.62
C LEU A 66 -5.67 0.64 8.26
N SER A 67 -6.23 1.77 7.84
CA SER A 67 -7.57 2.20 8.24
C SER A 67 -8.62 1.18 7.78
N GLY A 68 -9.71 1.04 8.55
CA GLY A 68 -10.80 0.15 8.17
C GLY A 68 -11.43 0.49 6.81
N GLY A 69 -11.41 1.76 6.41
CA GLY A 69 -11.83 2.21 5.08
C GLY A 69 -10.91 1.70 3.97
N ALA A 70 -9.59 1.85 4.16
CA ALA A 70 -8.58 1.38 3.22
C ALA A 70 -8.63 -0.15 3.03
N ARG A 71 -8.79 -0.90 4.12
CA ARG A 71 -8.91 -2.37 4.09
C ARG A 71 -10.12 -2.81 3.26
N ARG A 72 -11.30 -2.23 3.53
CA ARG A 72 -12.53 -2.52 2.76
C ARG A 72 -12.42 -2.13 1.30
N ALA A 73 -11.79 -1.00 0.99
CA ALA A 73 -11.61 -0.56 -0.39
C ALA A 73 -10.71 -1.51 -1.19
N ALA A 74 -9.63 -2.03 -0.58
CA ALA A 74 -8.76 -3.02 -1.22
C ALA A 74 -9.50 -4.34 -1.49
N ASP A 75 -10.24 -4.83 -0.50
CA ASP A 75 -10.98 -6.09 -0.62
C ASP A 75 -12.11 -5.95 -1.67
N ALA A 76 -12.86 -4.84 -1.68
CA ALA A 76 -13.90 -4.57 -2.67
C ALA A 76 -13.35 -4.48 -4.10
N LEU A 77 -12.21 -3.81 -4.31
CA LEU A 77 -11.59 -3.74 -5.64
C LEU A 77 -11.08 -5.10 -6.13
N ALA A 78 -10.57 -5.94 -5.22
CA ALA A 78 -10.16 -7.30 -5.58
C ALA A 78 -11.35 -8.15 -6.05
N GLU A 79 -12.52 -7.99 -5.41
CA GLU A 79 -13.76 -8.66 -5.80
C GLU A 79 -14.33 -8.11 -7.12
N GLU A 80 -14.32 -6.79 -7.33
CA GLU A 80 -14.93 -6.14 -8.50
C GLU A 80 -14.10 -6.27 -9.79
N LEU A 81 -12.76 -6.25 -9.68
CA LEU A 81 -11.88 -6.06 -10.83
C LEU A 81 -11.10 -7.30 -11.27
N GLY A 82 -11.19 -8.41 -10.53
CA GLY A 82 -10.48 -9.64 -10.86
C GLY A 82 -8.96 -9.42 -11.01
N ASP A 83 -8.42 -9.54 -12.23
CA ASP A 83 -6.98 -9.37 -12.51
C ASP A 83 -6.60 -8.03 -13.17
N GLU A 84 -7.51 -7.05 -13.18
CA GLU A 84 -7.20 -5.74 -13.76
C GLU A 84 -6.17 -4.95 -12.95
N ALA A 85 -5.46 -4.05 -13.65
CA ALA A 85 -4.48 -3.15 -13.04
C ALA A 85 -5.15 -2.03 -12.24
N VAL A 86 -4.62 -1.78 -11.04
CA VAL A 86 -5.05 -0.77 -10.08
C VAL A 86 -3.90 0.20 -9.85
N LEU A 87 -4.20 1.49 -9.88
CA LEU A 87 -3.28 2.56 -9.49
C LEU A 87 -3.54 2.93 -8.03
N GLY A 88 -2.61 2.52 -7.17
CA GLY A 88 -2.69 2.73 -5.74
C GLY A 88 -1.89 3.95 -5.26
N LEU A 89 -2.45 4.65 -4.27
CA LEU A 89 -1.76 5.60 -3.42
C LEU A 89 -1.81 5.07 -1.98
N LEU A 90 -0.65 4.79 -1.40
CA LEU A 90 -0.52 4.47 0.02
C LEU A 90 -0.02 5.70 0.76
N HIS A 91 -0.80 6.18 1.73
CA HIS A 91 -0.45 7.29 2.61
C HIS A 91 -0.29 6.77 4.05
N LEU A 92 0.95 6.77 4.54
CA LEU A 92 1.28 6.30 5.88
C LEU A 92 1.71 7.45 6.78
N THR A 93 1.14 7.52 7.96
CA THR A 93 1.70 8.30 9.06
C THR A 93 2.79 7.49 9.76
N ILE A 94 4.01 8.00 9.76
CA ILE A 94 5.13 7.45 10.53
C ILE A 94 4.94 7.86 11.99
N VAL A 95 4.80 6.86 12.86
CA VAL A 95 4.77 7.05 14.31
C VAL A 95 6.12 6.63 14.90
N ASP A 96 6.49 7.21 16.04
CA ASP A 96 7.69 6.79 16.76
C ASP A 96 7.53 5.31 17.18
N ALA A 97 8.59 4.53 16.97
CA ALA A 97 8.64 3.10 17.24
C ALA A 97 8.94 2.77 18.71
#